data_AF-A0A453JPG1-F1
#
_entry.id   AF-A0A453JPG1-F1
#
_cell.length_a   1.000
_cell.length_b   1.000
_cell.length_c   1.000
_cell.angle_alpha   90.00
_cell.angle_beta   90.00
_cell.angle_gamma   90.00
#
_symmetry.space_group_name_H-M   'P 1'
#
loop_
_entity.id
_entity.type
_entity.pdbx_description
1 polymer ?
#
loop_
_entity_poly.entity_id
_entity_poly.type
_entity_poly.pdbx_seq_one_letter_code
_entity_poly.pdbx_strand_id
1 'polypeptide(L)'
;MLPIWATGIVFFAILAQFSSMFLVQGRMMDTMVGTFAIPTVSLACFDAVSVILFVPVYDRVVIPAARRFTDNERGFSELRWFGIGQSCPSWLLGAQQFFHDVQLDSRGLVLGRMCILWHVPQYLLVGASVVFACVGQSEFFYNEAPVSMRSLCTALGLLTVSLGSYLSSLVVTLVSSITTRGVEPGWMPNNLNVGHLDRLFWLVAALSSLNLAVFVCCAKRYKTLKQ
;
A
#
# COMPACT_ATOMS: atom_id res chain seq x y z
N MET A 1 20.73 3.79 -6.25
CA MET A 1 20.10 2.85 -5.32
C MET A 1 19.44 3.51 -4.11
N LEU A 2 20.17 4.27 -3.28
CA LEU A 2 19.65 4.81 -2.01
C LEU A 2 18.37 5.68 -2.10
N PRO A 3 18.22 6.61 -3.07
CA PRO A 3 16.99 7.40 -3.18
C PRO A 3 15.77 6.54 -3.52
N ILE A 4 15.97 5.53 -4.39
CA ILE A 4 14.94 4.56 -4.77
C ILE A 4 14.57 3.69 -3.56
N TRP A 5 15.56 3.23 -2.80
CA TRP A 5 15.35 2.51 -1.56
C TRP A 5 14.52 3.31 -0.53
N ALA A 6 14.81 4.61 -0.40
CA ALA A 6 14.07 5.49 0.52
C ALA A 6 12.58 5.60 0.18
N THR A 7 12.21 5.60 -1.11
CA THR A 7 10.78 5.56 -1.52
C THR A 7 10.07 4.27 -1.10
N GLY A 8 10.81 3.16 -0.98
CA GLY A 8 10.30 1.91 -0.41
C GLY A 8 9.93 2.05 1.06
N ILE A 9 10.68 2.82 1.84
CA ILE A 9 10.40 3.06 3.26
C ILE A 9 9.04 3.74 3.42
N VAL A 10 8.80 4.78 2.62
CA VAL A 10 7.54 5.53 2.63
C VAL A 10 6.39 4.64 2.17
N PHE A 11 6.60 3.78 1.17
CA PHE A 11 5.61 2.79 0.74
C PHE A 11 5.20 1.85 1.89
N PHE A 12 6.15 1.26 2.62
CA PHE A 12 5.82 0.41 3.78
C PHE A 12 5.16 1.19 4.93
N ALA A 13 5.50 2.47 5.12
CA ALA A 13 4.82 3.33 6.08
C ALA A 13 3.34 3.51 5.73
N ILE A 14 3.02 3.74 4.45
CA ILE A 14 1.65 3.86 3.94
C ILE A 14 0.88 2.55 4.12
N LEU A 15 1.50 1.41 3.81
CA LEU A 15 0.87 0.09 3.99
C LEU A 15 0.51 -0.20 5.45
N ALA A 16 1.38 0.18 6.38
CA ALA A 16 1.11 0.04 7.82
C ALA A 16 -0.13 0.86 8.24
N GLN A 17 -0.36 2.02 7.61
CA GLN A 17 -1.53 2.86 7.87
C GLN A 17 -2.81 2.25 7.27
N PHE A 18 -2.77 1.65 6.09
CA PHE A 18 -3.94 0.98 5.49
C PHE A 18 -4.51 -0.12 6.38
N SER A 19 -3.66 -0.91 7.04
CA SER A 19 -4.11 -1.95 7.97
C SER A 19 -4.98 -1.39 9.09
N SER A 20 -4.62 -0.22 9.63
CA SER A 20 -5.39 0.46 10.68
C SER A 20 -6.66 1.10 10.12
N MET A 21 -6.57 1.75 8.95
CA MET A 21 -7.70 2.42 8.31
C MET A 21 -8.82 1.45 7.91
N PHE A 22 -8.48 0.32 7.29
CA PHE A 22 -9.46 -0.69 6.88
C PHE A 22 -10.14 -1.34 8.08
N LEU A 23 -9.41 -1.51 9.19
CA LEU A 23 -10.00 -1.99 10.43
C LEU A 23 -11.03 -1.00 10.98
N VAL A 24 -10.71 0.29 10.98
CA VAL A 24 -11.60 1.35 11.45
C VAL A 24 -12.84 1.45 10.55
N GLN A 25 -12.67 1.49 9.23
CA GLN A 25 -13.77 1.52 8.27
C GLN A 25 -14.66 0.27 8.37
N GLY A 26 -14.05 -0.91 8.46
CA GLY A 26 -14.81 -2.16 8.52
C GLY A 26 -15.56 -2.38 9.83
N ARG A 27 -15.31 -1.59 10.88
CA ARG A 27 -16.16 -1.54 12.09
C ARG A 27 -17.44 -0.73 11.89
N MET A 28 -17.46 0.18 10.92
CA MET A 28 -18.63 0.99 10.58
C MET A 28 -19.56 0.28 9.57
N MET A 29 -19.05 -0.75 8.90
CA MET A 29 -19.76 -1.56 7.90
C MET A 29 -20.65 -2.64 8.52
N ASP A 30 -21.53 -3.24 7.70
CA ASP A 30 -22.29 -4.40 8.11
C ASP A 30 -21.40 -5.64 8.08
N THR A 31 -21.17 -6.21 9.26
CA THR A 31 -20.34 -7.41 9.43
C THR A 31 -21.15 -8.70 9.23
N MET A 32 -22.46 -8.61 9.07
CA MET A 32 -23.34 -9.76 8.82
C MET A 32 -23.30 -10.16 7.35
N VAL A 33 -22.86 -11.39 7.09
CA VAL A 33 -22.97 -12.04 5.78
C VAL A 33 -23.99 -13.17 5.92
N GLY A 34 -25.23 -12.89 5.55
CA GLY A 34 -26.36 -13.78 5.82
C GLY A 34 -26.58 -13.91 7.33
N THR A 35 -26.26 -15.08 7.89
CA THR A 35 -26.40 -15.37 9.34
C THR A 35 -25.08 -15.32 10.11
N PHE A 36 -23.94 -15.16 9.42
CA PHE A 36 -22.62 -15.23 10.04
C PHE A 36 -22.00 -13.84 10.18
N ALA A 37 -21.59 -13.48 11.40
CA ALA A 37 -20.86 -12.25 11.67
C ALA A 37 -19.36 -12.45 11.38
N ILE A 38 -18.85 -11.80 10.34
CA ILE A 38 -17.42 -11.82 10.02
C ILE A 38 -16.71 -10.73 10.83
N PRO A 39 -15.75 -11.08 11.72
CA PRO A 39 -14.98 -10.08 12.44
C PRO A 39 -14.14 -9.24 11.48
N THR A 40 -14.11 -7.92 11.64
CA THR A 40 -13.34 -7.03 10.75
C THR A 40 -11.86 -7.39 10.66
N VAL A 41 -11.27 -7.86 11.76
CA VAL A 41 -9.85 -8.27 11.81
C VAL A 41 -9.58 -9.46 10.88
N SER A 42 -10.55 -10.35 10.67
CA SER A 42 -10.38 -11.52 9.80
C SER A 42 -10.21 -11.18 8.33
N LEU A 43 -10.54 -9.95 7.91
CA LEU A 43 -10.30 -9.49 6.54
C LEU A 43 -8.82 -9.48 6.16
N ALA A 44 -7.92 -9.37 7.15
CA ALA A 44 -6.48 -9.47 6.92
C ALA A 44 -6.06 -10.82 6.31
N CYS A 45 -6.85 -11.88 6.47
CA CYS A 45 -6.59 -13.17 5.81
C CYS A 45 -6.64 -13.04 4.28
N PHE A 46 -7.46 -12.15 3.71
CA PHE A 46 -7.51 -11.93 2.27
C PHE A 46 -6.22 -11.32 1.72
N ASP A 47 -5.49 -10.54 2.52
CA ASP A 47 -4.15 -10.06 2.15
C ASP A 47 -3.18 -11.24 1.98
N ALA A 48 -3.16 -12.16 2.96
CA ALA A 48 -2.33 -13.36 2.89
C ALA A 48 -2.70 -14.27 1.71
N VAL A 49 -4.00 -14.48 1.47
CA VAL A 49 -4.49 -15.22 0.29
C VAL A 49 -4.06 -14.52 -1.00
N SER A 50 -4.12 -13.20 -1.06
CA SER A 50 -3.66 -12.42 -2.20
C SER A 50 -2.19 -12.68 -2.48
N VAL A 51 -1.32 -12.60 -1.47
CA VAL A 51 0.12 -12.89 -1.64
C VAL A 51 0.33 -14.32 -2.18
N ILE A 52 -0.35 -15.31 -1.60
CA ILE A 52 -0.25 -16.72 -2.03
C ILE A 52 -0.70 -16.89 -3.49
N LEU A 53 -1.70 -16.14 -3.94
CA LEU A 53 -2.23 -16.21 -5.29
C LEU A 53 -1.38 -15.44 -6.30
N PHE A 54 -0.90 -14.24 -5.92
CA PHE A 54 -0.17 -13.36 -6.83
C PHE A 54 1.30 -13.76 -7.04
N VAL A 55 1.93 -14.46 -6.09
CA VAL A 55 3.28 -15.02 -6.27
C VAL A 55 3.36 -15.98 -7.48
N PRO A 56 2.55 -17.06 -7.57
CA PRO A 56 2.60 -17.95 -8.72
C PRO A 56 2.10 -17.28 -10.00
N VAL A 57 1.14 -16.34 -9.91
CA VAL A 57 0.71 -15.54 -11.08
C VAL A 57 1.86 -14.70 -11.60
N TYR A 58 2.66 -14.10 -10.72
CA TYR A 58 3.86 -13.37 -11.09
C TYR A 58 4.83 -14.29 -11.85
N ASP A 59 5.21 -15.43 -11.26
CA ASP A 59 6.20 -16.34 -11.85
C ASP A 59 5.73 -16.98 -13.16
N ARG A 60 4.46 -17.40 -13.25
CA ARG A 60 3.94 -18.23 -14.35
C ARG A 60 3.25 -17.45 -15.45
N VAL A 61 2.69 -16.28 -15.15
CA VAL A 61 1.91 -15.51 -16.13
C VAL A 61 2.64 -14.21 -16.45
N VAL A 62 3.05 -13.47 -15.43
CA VAL A 62 3.58 -12.13 -15.59
C VAL A 62 4.98 -12.14 -16.20
N ILE A 63 5.91 -12.95 -15.69
CA ILE A 63 7.26 -13.06 -16.26
C ILE A 63 7.21 -13.54 -17.73
N PRO A 64 6.50 -14.63 -18.09
CA PRO A 64 6.48 -15.09 -19.48
C PRO A 64 5.76 -14.12 -20.42
N ALA A 65 4.69 -13.47 -19.97
CA ALA A 65 4.02 -12.43 -20.74
C ALA A 65 4.95 -11.24 -20.98
N ALA A 66 5.64 -10.78 -19.94
CA ALA A 66 6.58 -9.67 -20.04
C ALA A 66 7.73 -9.97 -21.00
N ARG A 67 8.25 -11.21 -21.02
CA ARG A 67 9.24 -11.70 -21.99
C ARG A 67 8.72 -11.74 -23.43
N ARG A 68 7.42 -11.94 -23.65
CA ARG A 68 6.83 -11.91 -25.00
C ARG A 68 6.68 -10.48 -25.52
N PHE A 69 6.41 -9.53 -24.65
CA PHE A 69 6.22 -8.12 -25.03
C PHE A 69 7.50 -7.29 -25.00
N THR A 70 8.54 -7.79 -24.34
CA THR A 70 9.83 -7.10 -24.22
C THR A 70 10.92 -8.03 -24.71
N ASP A 71 11.77 -7.57 -25.62
CA ASP A 71 12.95 -8.29 -26.17
C ASP A 71 14.06 -8.51 -25.12
N ASN A 72 13.69 -8.53 -23.84
CA ASN A 72 14.56 -8.61 -22.69
C ASN A 72 14.26 -9.93 -21.96
N GLU A 73 15.30 -10.72 -21.64
CA GLU A 73 15.13 -12.07 -21.06
C GLU A 73 14.35 -12.10 -19.73
N ARG A 74 14.14 -10.95 -19.09
CA ARG A 74 13.37 -10.79 -17.85
C ARG A 74 12.03 -10.08 -18.01
N GLY A 75 11.68 -9.65 -19.23
CA GLY A 75 10.45 -8.92 -19.51
C GLY A 75 10.55 -7.43 -19.15
N PHE A 76 9.90 -6.97 -18.07
CA PHE A 76 9.93 -5.55 -17.67
C PHE A 76 11.19 -5.19 -16.87
N SER A 77 11.61 -3.92 -16.91
CA SER A 77 12.68 -3.39 -16.05
C SER A 77 12.28 -3.48 -14.57
N GLU A 78 13.19 -3.91 -13.68
CA GLU A 78 12.96 -4.09 -12.23
C GLU A 78 12.32 -2.86 -11.57
N LEU A 79 12.73 -1.66 -12.00
CA LEU A 79 12.18 -0.39 -11.56
C LEU A 79 10.70 -0.20 -11.94
N ARG A 80 10.25 -0.76 -13.07
CA ARG A 80 8.84 -0.70 -13.46
C ARG A 80 7.98 -1.58 -12.56
N TRP A 81 8.45 -2.78 -12.21
CA TRP A 81 7.74 -3.64 -11.25
C TRP A 81 7.60 -2.99 -9.89
N PHE A 82 8.71 -2.46 -9.39
CA PHE A 82 8.71 -1.73 -8.14
C PHE A 82 7.78 -0.49 -8.20
N GLY A 83 7.75 0.21 -9.33
CA GLY A 83 6.84 1.33 -9.56
C GLY A 83 5.36 0.95 -9.65
N ILE A 84 5.03 -0.18 -10.28
CA ILE A 84 3.65 -0.70 -10.34
C ILE A 84 3.16 -0.98 -8.92
N GLY A 85 3.96 -1.67 -8.11
CA GLY A 85 3.66 -1.90 -6.69
C GLY A 85 3.44 -0.59 -5.92
N GLN A 86 4.32 0.39 -6.09
CA GLN A 86 4.18 1.70 -5.43
C GLN A 86 2.96 2.52 -5.88
N SER A 87 2.43 2.30 -7.08
CA SER A 87 1.28 3.03 -7.61
C SER A 87 -0.07 2.50 -7.11
N CYS A 88 -0.16 1.22 -6.76
CA CYS A 88 -1.40 0.57 -6.30
C CYS A 88 -2.05 1.26 -5.09
N PRO A 89 -1.33 1.69 -4.04
CA PRO A 89 -1.88 2.50 -2.96
C PRO A 89 -2.63 3.76 -3.42
N SER A 90 -2.08 4.48 -4.40
CA SER A 90 -2.69 5.70 -4.92
C SER A 90 -3.98 5.40 -5.68
N TRP A 91 -4.01 4.29 -6.44
CA TRP A 91 -5.23 3.83 -7.12
C TRP A 91 -6.32 3.40 -6.15
N LEU A 92 -5.94 2.74 -5.05
CA LEU A 92 -6.87 2.28 -4.05
C LEU A 92 -7.60 3.45 -3.37
N LEU A 93 -6.86 4.52 -3.06
CA LEU A 93 -7.41 5.74 -2.49
C LEU A 93 -8.31 6.48 -3.47
N GLY A 94 -7.95 6.54 -4.75
CA GLY A 94 -8.81 7.09 -5.80
C GLY A 94 -10.10 6.29 -5.97
N ALA A 95 -10.04 4.96 -5.90
CA ALA A 95 -11.21 4.10 -5.95
C ALA A 95 -12.13 4.34 -4.75
N GLN A 96 -11.59 4.45 -3.52
CA GLN A 96 -12.38 4.77 -2.33
C GLN A 96 -13.15 6.09 -2.47
N GLN A 97 -12.46 7.15 -2.94
CA GLN A 97 -13.08 8.45 -3.12
C GLN A 97 -14.21 8.41 -4.15
N PHE A 98 -13.98 7.77 -5.30
CA PHE A 98 -15.00 7.59 -6.32
C PHE A 98 -16.24 6.86 -5.80
N PHE A 99 -16.05 5.81 -4.99
CA PHE A 99 -17.16 5.07 -4.40
C PHE A 99 -17.93 5.89 -3.36
N HIS A 100 -17.25 6.74 -2.59
CA HIS A 100 -17.87 7.64 -1.64
C HIS A 100 -18.73 8.69 -2.36
N ASP A 101 -18.19 9.28 -3.43
CA ASP A 101 -18.90 10.30 -4.23
C ASP A 101 -20.13 9.72 -4.95
N VAL A 102 -20.02 8.51 -5.53
CA VAL A 102 -21.15 7.82 -6.17
C VAL A 102 -22.25 7.45 -5.15
N GLN A 103 -21.89 7.11 -3.92
CA GLN A 103 -22.87 6.84 -2.85
C GLN A 103 -23.63 8.09 -2.41
N LEU A 104 -22.93 9.22 -2.30
CA LEU A 104 -23.53 10.52 -1.96
C LEU A 104 -24.48 11.01 -3.05
N ASP A 105 -24.14 10.82 -4.32
CA ASP A 105 -24.90 11.33 -5.46
C ASP A 105 -26.10 10.45 -5.81
N SER A 106 -25.96 9.13 -5.68
CA SER A 106 -27.02 8.22 -6.15
C SER A 106 -28.25 8.18 -5.23
N ARG A 107 -28.14 8.48 -3.92
CA ARG A 107 -29.29 8.51 -3.00
C ARG A 107 -29.02 9.41 -1.79
N GLY A 108 -29.81 10.49 -1.62
CA GLY A 108 -30.05 11.14 -0.31
C GLY A 108 -30.72 10.25 0.74
N LEU A 109 -30.65 8.92 0.58
CA LEU A 109 -31.06 7.89 1.51
C LEU A 109 -29.79 7.12 1.86
N VAL A 110 -29.38 7.26 3.13
CA VAL A 110 -28.39 6.45 3.82
C VAL A 110 -28.53 5.00 3.36
N LEU A 111 -27.69 4.57 2.42
CA LEU A 111 -27.64 3.19 1.98
C LEU A 111 -27.34 2.36 3.22
N GLY A 112 -28.23 1.42 3.52
CA GLY A 112 -28.05 0.44 4.57
C GLY A 112 -26.62 -0.09 4.52
N ARG A 113 -25.97 -0.06 5.69
CA ARG A 113 -24.57 -0.43 5.95
C ARG A 113 -24.01 -1.36 4.87
N MET A 114 -23.03 -0.90 4.12
CA MET A 114 -22.34 -1.72 3.12
C MET A 114 -21.79 -3.00 3.76
N CYS A 115 -21.93 -4.12 3.05
CA CYS A 115 -21.39 -5.38 3.52
C CYS A 115 -19.86 -5.33 3.60
N ILE A 116 -19.31 -5.89 4.67
CA ILE A 116 -17.87 -5.98 4.94
C ILE A 116 -17.08 -6.66 3.80
N LEU A 117 -17.71 -7.52 3.00
CA LEU A 117 -17.09 -8.18 1.85
C LEU A 117 -16.63 -7.20 0.77
N TRP A 118 -17.13 -5.97 0.77
CA TRP A 118 -16.69 -4.93 -0.17
C TRP A 118 -15.22 -4.51 0.03
N HIS A 119 -14.64 -4.79 1.20
CA HIS A 119 -13.21 -4.60 1.43
C HIS A 119 -12.34 -5.68 0.79
N VAL A 120 -12.88 -6.84 0.40
CA VAL A 120 -12.09 -7.95 -0.15
C VAL A 120 -11.26 -7.54 -1.38
N PRO A 121 -11.81 -6.86 -2.41
CA PRO A 121 -11.01 -6.41 -3.55
C PRO A 121 -9.88 -5.45 -3.16
N GLN A 122 -10.09 -4.63 -2.13
CA GLN A 122 -9.10 -3.68 -1.63
C GLN A 122 -7.93 -4.41 -0.97
N TYR A 123 -8.22 -5.38 -0.10
CA TYR A 123 -7.20 -6.25 0.51
C TYR A 123 -6.45 -7.07 -0.55
N LEU A 124 -7.14 -7.56 -1.59
CA LEU A 124 -6.48 -8.25 -2.70
C LEU A 124 -5.50 -7.34 -3.45
N LEU A 125 -5.90 -6.10 -3.76
CA LEU A 125 -5.04 -5.12 -4.43
C LEU A 125 -3.84 -4.71 -3.58
N VAL A 126 -4.02 -4.56 -2.27
CA VAL A 126 -2.91 -4.30 -1.33
C VAL A 126 -1.92 -5.47 -1.35
N GLY A 127 -2.39 -6.70 -1.20
CA GLY A 127 -1.51 -7.87 -1.25
C GLY A 127 -0.76 -8.00 -2.58
N ALA A 128 -1.44 -7.74 -3.70
CA ALA A 128 -0.80 -7.69 -5.02
C ALA A 128 0.29 -6.61 -5.08
N SER A 129 0.02 -5.42 -4.53
CA SER A 129 0.99 -4.32 -4.47
C SER A 129 2.24 -4.67 -3.68
N VAL A 130 2.07 -5.40 -2.56
CA VAL A 130 3.18 -5.88 -1.72
C VAL A 130 4.04 -6.86 -2.50
N VAL A 131 3.43 -7.81 -3.22
CA VAL A 131 4.19 -8.78 -4.05
C VAL A 131 5.01 -8.05 -5.10
N PHE A 132 4.40 -7.17 -5.90
CA PHE A 132 5.13 -6.43 -6.94
C PHE A 132 6.23 -5.52 -6.37
N ALA A 133 5.97 -4.86 -5.24
CA ALA A 133 6.94 -3.99 -4.60
C ALA A 133 8.13 -4.78 -4.03
N CYS A 134 7.87 -5.86 -3.28
CA CYS A 134 8.90 -6.69 -2.66
C CYS A 134 9.78 -7.42 -3.69
N VAL A 135 9.16 -7.98 -4.74
CA VAL A 135 9.90 -8.66 -5.80
C VAL A 135 10.74 -7.65 -6.57
N GLY A 136 10.13 -6.56 -7.05
CA GLY A 136 10.85 -5.52 -7.80
C GLY A 136 11.98 -4.86 -7.00
N GLN A 137 11.77 -4.66 -5.69
CA GLN A 137 12.80 -4.12 -4.79
C GLN A 137 13.95 -5.12 -4.61
N SER A 138 13.65 -6.40 -4.42
CA SER A 138 14.64 -7.45 -4.20
C SER A 138 15.49 -7.68 -5.45
N GLU A 139 14.86 -7.78 -6.62
CA GLU A 139 15.57 -7.96 -7.90
C GLU A 139 16.42 -6.72 -8.24
N PHE A 140 15.89 -5.51 -8.02
CA PHE A 140 16.66 -4.28 -8.22
C PHE A 140 17.93 -4.25 -7.37
N PHE A 141 17.84 -4.57 -6.07
CA PHE A 141 19.03 -4.60 -5.22
C PHE A 141 19.99 -5.70 -5.59
N TYR A 142 19.49 -6.88 -5.95
CA TYR A 142 20.33 -8.01 -6.28
C TYR A 142 21.15 -7.79 -7.56
N ASN A 143 20.58 -7.11 -8.56
CA ASN A 143 21.22 -6.89 -9.86
C ASN A 143 22.25 -5.77 -9.85
N GLU A 144 22.01 -4.73 -9.08
CA GLU A 144 22.87 -3.53 -9.07
C GLU A 144 23.93 -3.59 -7.96
N ALA A 145 23.78 -4.50 -6.98
CA ALA A 145 24.79 -4.71 -5.97
C ALA A 145 25.91 -5.65 -6.45
N PRO A 146 27.18 -5.38 -6.06
CA PRO A 146 28.27 -6.31 -6.31
C PRO A 146 28.03 -7.64 -5.58
N VAL A 147 28.55 -8.73 -6.13
CA VAL A 147 28.30 -10.11 -5.66
C VAL A 147 28.63 -10.28 -4.16
N SER A 148 29.65 -9.59 -3.66
CA SER A 148 30.07 -9.59 -2.25
C SER A 148 29.07 -8.92 -1.28
N MET A 149 28.14 -8.11 -1.78
CA MET A 149 27.19 -7.33 -0.97
C MET A 149 25.74 -7.84 -1.06
N ARG A 150 25.49 -8.99 -1.69
CA ARG A 150 24.12 -9.53 -1.85
C ARG A 150 23.41 -9.80 -0.52
N SER A 151 24.14 -10.19 0.54
CA SER A 151 23.56 -10.36 1.88
C SER A 151 23.11 -9.03 2.49
N LEU A 152 23.82 -7.93 2.20
CA LEU A 152 23.41 -6.57 2.61
C LEU A 152 22.13 -6.14 1.89
N CYS A 153 21.88 -6.58 0.65
CA CYS A 153 20.64 -6.28 -0.07
C CYS A 153 19.41 -6.85 0.63
N THR A 154 19.47 -8.11 1.07
CA THR A 154 18.42 -8.73 1.87
C THR A 154 18.21 -8.02 3.21
N ALA A 155 19.30 -7.61 3.87
CA ALA A 155 19.22 -6.82 5.11
C ALA A 155 18.56 -5.45 4.86
N LEU A 156 18.89 -4.78 3.76
CA LEU A 156 18.29 -3.50 3.37
C LEU A 156 16.79 -3.63 3.10
N GLY A 157 16.32 -4.75 2.53
CA GLY A 157 14.89 -5.02 2.34
C GLY A 157 14.14 -5.14 3.66
N LEU A 158 14.64 -5.93 4.60
CA LEU A 158 14.07 -6.03 5.95
C LEU A 158 14.11 -4.68 6.69
N LEU A 159 15.21 -3.94 6.53
CA LEU A 159 15.37 -2.61 7.12
C LEU A 159 14.35 -1.62 6.55
N THR A 160 13.98 -1.74 5.26
CA THR A 160 12.89 -0.93 4.67
C THR A 160 11.56 -1.15 5.40
N VAL A 161 11.21 -2.40 5.69
CA VAL A 161 9.96 -2.73 6.40
C VAL A 161 9.97 -2.13 7.81
N SER A 162 11.05 -2.36 8.56
CA SER A 162 11.21 -1.83 9.92
C SER A 162 11.16 -0.30 9.96
N LEU A 163 11.91 0.37 9.09
CA LEU A 163 11.88 1.83 8.99
C LEU A 163 10.51 2.35 8.55
N GLY A 164 9.80 1.62 7.69
CA GLY A 164 8.44 1.96 7.28
C GLY A 164 7.48 1.94 8.47
N SER A 165 7.54 0.90 9.30
CA SER A 165 6.74 0.83 10.53
C SER A 165 7.07 1.94 11.53
N TYR A 166 8.36 2.26 11.74
CA TYR A 166 8.75 3.39 12.59
C TYR A 166 8.28 4.73 12.02
N LEU A 167 8.40 4.93 10.71
CA LEU A 167 7.95 6.15 10.04
C LEU A 167 6.42 6.30 10.15
N SER A 168 5.66 5.21 9.98
CA SER A 168 4.21 5.21 10.20
C SER A 168 3.85 5.69 11.61
N SER A 169 4.50 5.12 12.63
CA SER A 169 4.29 5.52 14.03
C SER A 169 4.69 6.97 14.29
N LEU A 170 5.77 7.46 13.68
CA LEU A 170 6.16 8.86 13.75
C LEU A 170 5.11 9.77 13.10
N VAL A 171 4.60 9.42 11.91
CA VAL A 171 3.55 10.17 11.23
C VAL A 171 2.30 10.25 12.11
N VAL A 172 1.85 9.14 12.68
CA VAL A 172 0.69 9.12 13.59
C VAL A 172 0.94 9.97 14.83
N THR A 173 2.13 9.89 15.42
CA THR A 173 2.50 10.68 16.62
C THR A 173 2.55 12.17 16.31
N LEU A 174 3.12 12.56 15.17
CA LEU A 174 3.16 13.94 14.71
C LEU A 174 1.77 14.49 14.40
N VAL A 175 0.94 13.72 13.69
CA VAL A 175 -0.45 14.10 13.42
C VAL A 175 -1.21 14.27 14.75
N SER A 176 -1.04 13.33 15.69
CA SER A 176 -1.65 13.41 17.01
C SER A 176 -1.18 14.64 17.79
N SER A 177 0.11 14.95 17.81
CA SER A 177 0.65 16.08 18.57
C SER A 177 0.28 17.44 17.96
N ILE A 178 0.24 17.54 16.63
CA ILE A 178 -0.15 18.76 15.91
C ILE A 178 -1.65 19.02 16.08
N THR A 179 -2.46 17.95 16.02
CA THR A 179 -3.92 18.09 16.09
C THR A 179 -4.42 18.24 17.53
N THR A 180 -3.77 17.60 18.50
CA THR A 180 -4.15 17.71 19.91
C THR A 180 -3.58 19.01 20.51
N ARG A 181 -4.05 20.15 20.00
CA ARG A 181 -3.79 21.48 20.58
C ARG A 181 -5.07 22.00 21.20
N GLY A 182 -5.26 21.75 22.50
CA GLY A 182 -6.38 22.27 23.27
C GLY A 182 -7.31 21.18 23.82
N VAL A 183 -8.62 21.47 23.86
CA VAL A 183 -9.69 20.60 24.42
C VAL A 183 -10.30 19.67 23.35
N GLU A 184 -9.93 19.84 22.07
CA GLU A 184 -10.49 19.04 20.99
C GLU A 184 -9.82 17.66 20.88
N PRO A 185 -10.61 16.59 20.71
CA PRO A 185 -10.09 15.27 20.42
C PRO A 185 -9.42 15.32 19.03
N GLY A 186 -8.09 15.11 18.95
CA GLY A 186 -7.32 15.16 17.70
C GLY A 186 -7.83 14.19 16.60
N TRP A 187 -7.17 14.09 15.44
CA TRP A 187 -7.68 13.30 14.30
C TRP A 187 -7.82 11.79 14.60
N MET A 188 -7.17 11.30 15.67
CA MET A 188 -7.31 9.93 16.20
C MET A 188 -7.69 9.96 17.69
N PRO A 189 -8.96 10.20 18.05
CA PRO A 189 -9.45 10.00 19.40
C PRO A 189 -9.73 8.52 19.67
N ASN A 190 -9.72 8.10 20.93
CA ASN A 190 -10.17 6.76 21.33
C ASN A 190 -11.62 6.45 20.91
N ASN A 191 -12.43 7.50 20.70
CA ASN A 191 -13.75 7.40 20.08
C ASN A 191 -13.66 7.72 18.57
N LEU A 192 -13.66 6.66 17.75
CA LEU A 192 -13.65 6.73 16.28
C LEU A 192 -14.76 7.60 15.67
N ASN A 193 -15.92 7.70 16.34
CA ASN A 193 -17.07 8.49 15.84
C ASN A 193 -16.83 10.01 15.86
N VAL A 194 -15.80 10.49 16.58
CA VAL A 194 -15.45 11.91 16.69
C VAL A 194 -14.16 12.23 15.90
N GLY A 195 -13.48 11.20 15.39
CA GLY A 195 -12.24 11.35 14.64
C GLY A 195 -12.48 11.77 13.20
N HIS A 196 -11.69 12.73 12.72
CA HIS A 196 -11.71 13.16 11.32
C HIS A 196 -10.89 12.21 10.45
N LEU A 197 -11.39 10.98 10.28
CA LEU A 197 -10.76 9.93 9.47
C LEU A 197 -10.48 10.40 8.03
N ASP A 198 -11.35 11.22 7.46
CA ASP A 198 -11.20 11.78 6.12
C ASP A 198 -9.89 12.56 5.96
N ARG A 199 -9.47 13.32 6.97
CA ARG A 199 -8.22 14.09 6.91
C ARG A 199 -6.99 13.20 6.93
N LEU A 200 -7.06 12.07 7.64
CA LEU A 200 -6.01 11.05 7.62
C LEU A 200 -5.95 10.37 6.25
N PHE A 201 -7.08 10.04 5.63
CA PHE A 201 -7.13 9.52 4.25
C PHE A 201 -6.47 10.47 3.25
N TRP A 202 -6.81 11.75 3.30
CA TRP A 202 -6.20 12.77 2.43
C TRP A 202 -4.70 12.91 2.67
N LEU A 203 -4.24 12.85 3.92
CA LEU A 203 -2.81 12.90 4.24
C LEU A 203 -2.07 11.71 3.65
N VAL A 204 -2.61 10.49 3.79
CA VAL A 204 -2.01 9.27 3.24
C VAL A 204 -2.06 9.28 1.71
N ALA A 205 -3.12 9.81 1.10
CA ALA A 205 -3.24 9.99 -0.34
C ALA A 205 -2.21 10.97 -0.90
N ALA A 206 -2.02 12.11 -0.22
CA ALA A 206 -1.00 13.09 -0.58
C ALA A 206 0.40 12.49 -0.44
N LEU A 207 0.67 11.77 0.66
CA LEU A 207 1.95 11.11 0.90
C LEU A 207 2.26 10.02 -0.14
N SER A 208 1.25 9.22 -0.49
CA SER A 208 1.35 8.19 -1.53
C SER A 208 1.64 8.78 -2.91
N SER A 209 0.89 9.82 -3.29
CA SER A 209 1.05 10.51 -4.58
C SER A 209 2.42 11.18 -4.68
N LEU A 210 2.87 11.83 -3.60
CA LEU A 210 4.19 12.45 -3.52
C LEU A 210 5.30 11.40 -3.61
N ASN A 211 5.16 10.28 -2.88
CA ASN A 211 6.13 9.19 -2.93
C ASN A 211 6.26 8.62 -4.35
N LEU A 212 5.14 8.40 -5.05
CA LEU A 212 5.13 7.93 -6.43
C LEU A 212 5.81 8.95 -7.37
N ALA A 213 5.56 10.25 -7.19
CA ALA A 213 6.19 11.29 -8.00
C ALA A 213 7.72 11.34 -7.78
N VAL A 214 8.17 11.25 -6.53
CA VAL A 214 9.59 11.16 -6.17
C VAL A 214 10.21 9.89 -6.75
N PHE A 215 9.53 8.76 -6.63
CA PHE A 215 9.97 7.49 -7.21
C PHE A 215 10.17 7.60 -8.73
N VAL A 216 9.18 8.12 -9.47
CA VAL A 216 9.26 8.28 -10.92
C VAL A 216 10.39 9.25 -11.30
N CYS A 217 10.57 10.34 -10.56
CA CYS A 217 11.67 11.28 -10.78
C CYS A 217 13.04 10.61 -10.56
N CYS A 218 13.21 9.87 -9.46
CA CYS A 218 14.42 9.13 -9.16
C CYS A 218 14.67 8.03 -10.20
N ALA A 219 13.64 7.29 -10.59
CA ALA A 219 13.73 6.22 -11.60
C ALA A 219 14.14 6.76 -12.97
N LYS A 220 13.61 7.91 -13.40
CA LYS A 220 14.00 8.56 -14.67
C LYS A 220 15.44 9.06 -14.67
N ARG A 221 15.94 9.54 -13.51
CA ARG A 221 17.31 10.02 -13.34
C ARG A 221 18.31 8.90 -13.08
N TYR A 222 17.84 7.70 -12.76
CA TYR A 222 18.69 6.56 -12.47
C TYR A 222 19.30 6.01 -13.75
N LYS A 223 20.63 6.08 -13.85
CA LYS A 223 21.37 5.36 -14.87
C LYS A 223 21.70 3.97 -14.33
N THR A 224 21.13 2.95 -14.95
CA THR A 224 21.43 1.54 -14.66
C THR A 224 22.92 1.32 -14.85
N LEU A 225 23.57 0.69 -13.87
CA LEU A 225 24.95 0.23 -14.04
C LEU A 225 24.92 -0.92 -15.05
N LYS A 226 25.33 -0.66 -16.30
CA LYS A 226 25.65 -1.73 -17.24
C LYS A 226 26.89 -2.46 -16.72
N GLN A 227 26.71 -3.67 -16.19
CA GLN A 227 27.77 -4.67 -16.12
C GLN A 227 27.82 -5.43 -17.44
#